data_AF-A0AB34HWJ1-F1
#
_entry.id   AF-A0AB34HWJ1-F1
#
_cell.length_a   1.000
_cell.length_b   1.000
_cell.length_c   1.000
_cell.angle_alpha   90.00
_cell.angle_beta   90.00
_cell.angle_gamma   90.00
#
_symmetry.space_group_name_H-M   'P 1'
#
loop_
_entity.id
_entity.type
_entity.pdbx_description
1 polymer ?
#
loop_
_entity_poly.entity_id
_entity_poly.type
_entity_poly.pdbx_seq_one_letter_code
_entity_poly.pdbx_strand_id
1 'polypeptide(L)'
;MSCSQRRYCLQPIRERKIPNRCLGQPRPFTHPHLLRPGEMTPGLSQVEYALRRHKLISLIYKEAQGQSGTDHTVVLLSNPTYDLSNDIPYTFHQDNNFLYLCGFQEPDSILVLQSLPGKQLPAHKAMLFVPQRDPSQELWDGPRSGTDGATALTGGDEAYTLEGFQHLGPKLKAETLWYDWMRPAHTQLHCDCMQRLAEVKARSKNKVRAAQQLVQRLRLIKSPAETQRMDLRTRRGGVVSWDEVRERHGHIYTTKCKTDS
;
A
#
# COMPACT_ATOMS: atom_id res chain seq x y z
N MET A 1 -18.42 -27.01 21.80
CA MET A 1 -17.05 -26.59 21.43
C MET A 1 -17.10 -25.15 20.97
N SER A 2 -16.67 -24.22 21.83
CA SER A 2 -16.86 -22.77 21.68
C SER A 2 -15.72 -22.18 20.84
N CYS A 3 -16.04 -21.74 19.63
CA CYS A 3 -15.10 -21.08 18.73
C CYS A 3 -14.88 -19.64 19.21
N SER A 4 -13.71 -19.37 19.78
CA SER A 4 -13.28 -18.03 20.21
C SER A 4 -12.97 -17.15 18.99
N GLN A 5 -14.00 -16.54 18.41
CA GLN A 5 -13.82 -15.39 17.54
C GLN A 5 -13.38 -14.21 18.42
N ARG A 6 -12.06 -14.03 18.56
CA ARG A 6 -11.46 -12.90 19.27
C ARG A 6 -11.93 -11.60 18.62
N ARG A 7 -12.57 -10.76 19.44
CA ARG A 7 -13.03 -9.40 19.12
C ARG A 7 -11.85 -8.55 18.66
N TYR A 8 -11.63 -8.46 17.36
CA TYR A 8 -10.86 -7.35 16.81
C TYR A 8 -11.74 -6.11 16.93
N CYS A 9 -11.23 -5.04 17.55
CA CYS A 9 -11.88 -3.74 17.50
C CYS A 9 -11.65 -3.11 16.11
N LEU A 10 -12.07 -3.82 15.06
CA LEU A 10 -12.31 -3.21 13.76
C LEU A 10 -13.64 -2.50 13.93
N GLN A 11 -13.60 -1.16 14.01
CA GLN A 11 -14.86 -0.42 13.95
C GLN A 11 -15.58 -0.83 12.66
N PRO A 12 -16.91 -1.01 12.67
CA PRO A 12 -17.64 -1.30 11.46
C PRO A 12 -17.31 -0.23 10.42
N ILE A 13 -16.92 -0.69 9.22
CA ILE A 13 -16.63 0.19 8.08
C ILE A 13 -17.88 1.03 7.88
N ARG A 14 -17.78 2.34 8.14
CA ARG A 14 -18.88 3.25 7.86
C ARG A 14 -19.03 3.29 6.35
N GLU A 15 -20.18 2.87 5.83
CA GLU A 15 -20.52 3.05 4.43
C GLU A 15 -20.54 4.55 4.12
N ARG A 16 -19.49 5.05 3.47
CA ARG A 16 -19.39 6.44 3.04
C ARG A 16 -19.91 6.55 1.61
N LYS A 17 -20.65 7.62 1.34
CA LYS A 17 -21.16 7.92 -0.01
C LYS A 17 -19.97 8.05 -0.96
N ILE A 18 -19.93 7.17 -1.95
CA ILE A 18 -18.96 7.25 -3.05
C ILE A 18 -19.38 8.44 -3.93
N PRO A 19 -18.45 9.31 -4.33
CA PRO A 19 -18.79 10.40 -5.24
C PRO A 19 -19.22 9.84 -6.61
N ASN A 20 -20.30 10.39 -7.18
CA ASN A 20 -20.80 10.03 -8.51
C ASN A 20 -19.92 10.66 -9.61
N ARG A 21 -18.68 10.18 -9.74
CA ARG A 21 -17.74 10.54 -10.81
C ARG A 21 -16.70 9.44 -11.02
N CYS A 22 -15.94 9.55 -12.11
CA CYS A 22 -14.79 8.69 -12.33
C CYS A 22 -13.70 8.96 -11.29
N LEU A 23 -13.09 7.88 -10.80
CA LEU A 23 -11.94 7.89 -9.88
C LEU A 23 -10.71 7.37 -10.63
N GLY A 24 -9.50 7.60 -10.09
CA GLY A 24 -8.25 7.18 -10.73
C GLY A 24 -7.93 5.69 -10.69
N GLN A 25 -8.85 4.88 -10.16
CA GLN A 25 -8.72 3.43 -10.15
C GLN A 25 -10.08 2.72 -10.34
N PRO A 26 -10.07 1.47 -10.83
CA PRO A 26 -11.30 0.68 -11.04
C PRO A 26 -12.14 0.55 -9.78
N ARG A 27 -13.46 0.46 -9.95
CA ARG A 27 -14.44 0.28 -8.87
C ARG A 27 -15.44 -0.81 -9.20
N PRO A 28 -16.13 -1.40 -8.21
CA PRO A 28 -17.22 -2.34 -8.47
C PRO A 28 -18.34 -1.75 -9.35
N PHE A 29 -18.62 -0.45 -9.25
CA PHE A 29 -19.66 0.19 -10.06
C PHE A 29 -19.21 0.51 -11.50
N THR A 30 -17.93 0.87 -11.70
CA THR A 30 -17.39 1.12 -13.05
C THR A 30 -16.94 -0.16 -13.75
N HIS A 31 -16.44 -1.13 -12.99
CA HIS A 31 -15.86 -2.39 -13.45
C HIS A 31 -16.38 -3.58 -12.61
N PRO A 32 -17.69 -3.89 -12.68
CA PRO A 32 -18.31 -4.99 -11.90
C PRO A 32 -17.74 -6.37 -12.26
N HIS A 33 -17.23 -6.52 -13.48
CA HIS A 33 -16.57 -7.75 -13.94
C HIS A 33 -15.18 -7.96 -13.31
N LEU A 34 -14.56 -6.89 -12.80
CA LEU A 34 -13.20 -6.92 -12.23
C LEU A 34 -13.23 -6.94 -10.69
N LEU A 35 -14.14 -6.18 -10.08
CA LEU A 35 -14.21 -5.97 -8.62
C LEU A 35 -15.61 -6.25 -8.09
N ARG A 36 -15.68 -7.02 -7.00
CA ARG A 36 -16.94 -7.24 -6.26
C ARG A 36 -17.20 -6.11 -5.26
N PRO A 37 -18.45 -5.86 -4.84
CA PRO A 37 -18.73 -4.90 -3.78
C PRO A 37 -17.91 -5.17 -2.51
N GLY A 38 -17.28 -4.14 -1.96
CA GLY A 38 -16.39 -4.24 -0.79
C GLY A 38 -14.96 -4.71 -1.09
N GLU A 39 -14.65 -5.09 -2.34
CA GLU A 39 -13.27 -5.32 -2.78
C GLU A 39 -12.58 -4.00 -3.13
N MET A 40 -11.34 -3.86 -2.65
CA MET A 40 -10.48 -2.72 -2.95
C MET A 40 -9.61 -3.02 -4.17
N THR A 41 -9.04 -4.22 -4.22
CA THR A 41 -8.38 -4.77 -5.41
C THR A 41 -8.99 -6.15 -5.70
N PRO A 42 -8.82 -6.69 -6.93
CA PRO A 42 -9.52 -7.91 -7.32
C PRO A 42 -9.27 -9.05 -6.32
N GLY A 43 -10.33 -9.50 -5.64
CA GLY A 43 -10.28 -10.57 -4.64
C GLY A 43 -9.79 -10.20 -3.24
N LEU A 44 -9.41 -8.94 -3.00
CA LEU A 44 -8.98 -8.47 -1.68
C LEU A 44 -9.95 -7.42 -1.16
N SER A 45 -10.61 -7.73 -0.06
CA SER A 45 -11.58 -6.84 0.60
C SER A 45 -10.91 -5.70 1.36
N GLN A 46 -11.64 -4.62 1.61
CA GLN A 46 -11.18 -3.53 2.49
C GLN A 46 -10.80 -4.04 3.90
N VAL A 47 -11.54 -5.03 4.41
CA VAL A 47 -11.28 -5.67 5.72
C VAL A 47 -9.94 -6.39 5.73
N GLU A 48 -9.57 -7.06 4.64
CA GLU A 48 -8.27 -7.74 4.50
C GLU A 48 -7.11 -6.74 4.68
N TYR A 49 -7.20 -5.56 4.06
CA TYR A 49 -6.21 -4.50 4.21
C TYR A 49 -6.15 -3.96 5.64
N ALA A 50 -7.29 -3.74 6.29
CA ALA A 50 -7.34 -3.33 7.70
C ALA A 50 -6.68 -4.37 8.62
N LEU A 51 -6.89 -5.67 8.36
CA LEU A 51 -6.23 -6.75 9.09
C LEU A 51 -4.71 -6.77 8.89
N ARG A 52 -4.22 -6.46 7.69
CA ARG A 52 -2.77 -6.35 7.40
C ARG A 52 -2.15 -5.21 8.21
N ARG A 53 -2.78 -4.04 8.23
CA ARG A 53 -2.35 -2.89 9.05
C ARG A 53 -2.33 -3.23 10.53
N HIS A 54 -3.38 -3.89 11.02
CA HIS A 54 -3.45 -4.37 12.40
C HIS A 54 -2.31 -5.35 12.75
N LYS A 55 -2.03 -6.32 11.88
CA LYS A 55 -0.91 -7.27 12.07
C LYS A 55 0.43 -6.56 12.09
N LEU A 56 0.65 -5.57 11.22
CA LEU A 56 1.88 -4.77 11.19
C LEU A 56 2.09 -4.04 12.52
N ILE A 57 1.07 -3.34 13.00
CA ILE A 57 1.13 -2.61 14.27
C ILE A 57 1.31 -3.58 15.45
N SER A 58 0.74 -4.78 15.39
CA SER A 58 0.99 -5.82 16.40
C SER A 58 2.45 -6.30 16.40
N LEU A 59 3.10 -6.41 15.24
CA LEU A 59 4.53 -6.73 15.16
C LEU A 59 5.39 -5.59 15.71
N ILE A 60 5.04 -4.34 15.39
CA ILE A 60 5.72 -3.15 15.92
C ILE A 60 5.63 -3.12 17.44
N TYR A 61 4.44 -3.40 18.01
CA TYR A 61 4.26 -3.47 19.46
C TYR A 61 5.20 -4.51 20.10
N LYS A 62 5.35 -5.68 19.47
CA LYS A 62 6.26 -6.73 19.95
C LYS A 62 7.73 -6.30 19.91
N GLU A 63 8.17 -5.62 18.86
CA GLU A 63 9.54 -5.07 18.77
C GLU A 63 9.76 -3.87 19.69
N ALA A 64 8.70 -3.15 20.04
CA ALA A 64 8.73 -1.98 20.90
C ALA A 64 8.61 -2.32 22.39
N GLN A 65 8.41 -3.58 22.82
CA GLN A 65 8.22 -3.95 24.24
C GLN A 65 9.40 -3.59 25.17
N GLY A 66 10.53 -3.10 24.64
CA GLY A 66 11.62 -2.48 25.42
C GLY A 66 11.54 -0.94 25.58
N GLN A 67 10.55 -0.27 24.99
CA GLN A 67 10.38 1.19 24.93
C GLN A 67 8.94 1.60 25.29
N SER A 68 8.44 1.03 26.40
CA SER A 68 7.08 1.26 26.89
C SER A 68 6.85 2.73 27.22
N GLY A 69 6.07 3.44 26.41
CA GLY A 69 5.59 4.80 26.71
C GLY A 69 5.54 5.79 25.54
N THR A 70 6.10 5.46 24.37
CA THR A 70 6.02 6.35 23.19
C THR A 70 4.94 5.92 22.21
N ASP A 71 4.20 6.90 21.70
CA ASP A 71 3.33 6.71 20.54
C ASP A 71 4.16 6.30 19.32
N HIS A 72 3.58 5.49 18.44
CA HIS A 72 4.25 4.94 17.27
C HIS A 72 3.53 5.40 16.00
N THR A 73 4.32 5.85 15.02
CA THR A 73 3.81 6.18 13.70
C THR A 73 4.62 5.49 12.61
N VAL A 74 3.92 4.86 11.67
CA VAL A 74 4.47 4.26 10.45
C VAL A 74 4.12 5.15 9.27
N VAL A 75 5.11 5.44 8.43
CA VAL A 75 4.93 6.20 7.19
C VAL A 75 5.39 5.34 6.02
N LEU A 76 4.54 5.20 4.99
CA LEU A 76 4.91 4.59 3.71
C LEU A 76 4.55 5.56 2.58
N LEU A 77 5.45 5.69 1.61
CA LEU A 77 5.24 6.48 0.40
C LEU A 77 4.76 5.55 -0.72
N SER A 78 3.87 6.05 -1.57
CA SER A 78 3.57 5.44 -2.86
C SER A 78 4.77 5.59 -3.80
N ASN A 79 4.71 4.97 -4.99
CA ASN A 79 5.61 5.31 -6.07
C ASN A 79 5.19 6.63 -6.76
N PRO A 80 6.13 7.33 -7.43
CA PRO A 80 5.82 8.39 -8.39
C PRO A 80 5.35 7.80 -9.73
N THR A 81 4.85 8.66 -10.60
CA THR A 81 4.87 8.40 -12.05
C THR A 81 6.32 8.49 -12.54
N TYR A 82 6.75 7.53 -13.36
CA TYR A 82 8.07 7.54 -13.97
C TYR A 82 7.93 7.86 -15.46
N ASP A 83 8.83 8.68 -15.97
CA ASP A 83 8.83 9.06 -17.37
C ASP A 83 9.91 8.30 -18.14
N LEU A 84 9.57 7.82 -19.34
CA LEU A 84 10.50 7.27 -20.32
C LEU A 84 11.33 8.40 -20.95
N SER A 85 10.66 9.50 -21.28
CA SER A 85 11.22 10.77 -21.75
C SER A 85 10.32 11.91 -21.25
N ASN A 86 10.74 13.16 -21.37
CA ASN A 86 10.11 14.33 -20.73
C ASN A 86 8.56 14.38 -20.80
N ASP A 87 7.95 13.91 -21.89
CA ASP A 87 6.50 13.95 -22.11
C ASP A 87 5.86 12.56 -22.29
N ILE A 88 6.60 11.47 -22.01
CA ILE A 88 6.12 10.10 -22.21
C ILE A 88 6.19 9.34 -20.88
N PRO A 89 5.07 9.21 -20.15
CA PRO A 89 5.03 8.47 -18.91
C PRO A 89 5.05 6.95 -19.15
N TYR A 90 5.72 6.21 -18.28
CA TYR A 90 5.52 4.78 -18.14
C TYR A 90 4.16 4.48 -17.52
N THR A 91 3.66 3.27 -17.75
CA THR A 91 2.50 2.77 -17.00
C THR A 91 2.82 2.73 -15.52
N PHE A 92 2.00 3.40 -14.71
CA PHE A 92 2.19 3.46 -13.28
C PHE A 92 2.16 2.08 -12.63
N HIS A 93 3.15 1.79 -11.80
CA HIS A 93 3.16 0.64 -10.91
C HIS A 93 3.46 1.08 -9.49
N GLN A 94 2.58 0.69 -8.56
CA GLN A 94 2.65 1.10 -7.17
C GLN A 94 3.83 0.45 -6.42
N ASP A 95 4.29 1.09 -5.34
CA ASP A 95 5.17 0.42 -4.38
C ASP A 95 4.44 -0.78 -3.75
N ASN A 96 5.13 -1.92 -3.69
CA ASN A 96 4.51 -3.16 -3.25
C ASN A 96 4.16 -3.16 -1.75
N ASN A 97 4.92 -2.46 -0.90
CA ASN A 97 4.63 -2.40 0.54
C ASN A 97 3.45 -1.47 0.81
N PHE A 98 3.42 -0.31 0.13
CA PHE A 98 2.28 0.61 0.13
C PHE A 98 1.01 -0.10 -0.37
N LEU A 99 1.07 -0.70 -1.57
CA LEU A 99 -0.05 -1.42 -2.16
C LEU A 99 -0.55 -2.57 -1.27
N TYR A 100 0.36 -3.28 -0.60
CA TYR A 100 -0.01 -4.38 0.29
C TYR A 100 -0.82 -3.91 1.51
N LEU A 101 -0.57 -2.71 2.03
CA LEU A 101 -1.20 -2.21 3.27
C LEU A 101 -2.49 -1.40 3.05
N CYS A 102 -2.62 -0.69 1.94
CA CYS A 102 -3.82 0.12 1.66
C CYS A 102 -4.57 -0.26 0.38
N GLY A 103 -3.93 -0.94 -0.58
CA GLY A 103 -4.55 -1.28 -1.87
C GLY A 103 -4.77 -0.09 -2.81
N PHE A 104 -4.29 1.11 -2.46
CA PHE A 104 -4.46 2.32 -3.24
C PHE A 104 -3.47 2.37 -4.43
N GLN A 105 -3.98 2.66 -5.63
CA GLN A 105 -3.28 2.51 -6.91
C GLN A 105 -3.03 3.83 -7.64
N GLU A 106 -2.99 4.96 -6.92
CA GLU A 106 -2.60 6.25 -7.47
C GLU A 106 -1.21 6.68 -6.96
N PRO A 107 -0.45 7.46 -7.75
CA PRO A 107 0.87 7.96 -7.38
C PRO A 107 0.80 9.04 -6.30
N ASP A 108 1.99 9.53 -5.92
CA ASP A 108 2.20 10.74 -5.12
C ASP A 108 1.39 10.78 -3.81
N SER A 109 1.30 9.66 -3.11
CA SER A 109 0.46 9.47 -1.92
C SER A 109 1.25 8.94 -0.74
N ILE A 110 0.76 9.20 0.48
CA ILE A 110 1.42 8.81 1.74
C ILE A 110 0.42 8.07 2.62
N LEU A 111 0.77 6.87 3.08
CA LEU A 111 0.03 6.12 4.09
C LEU A 111 0.67 6.35 5.45
N VAL A 112 -0.13 6.78 6.43
CA VAL A 112 0.29 6.99 7.81
C VAL A 112 -0.53 6.10 8.73
N LEU A 113 0.14 5.26 9.52
CA LEU A 113 -0.49 4.48 10.59
C LEU A 113 -0.03 5.05 11.93
N GLN A 114 -0.94 5.64 12.69
CA GLN A 114 -0.63 6.30 13.95
C GLN A 114 -1.31 5.59 15.12
N SER A 115 -0.59 5.35 16.21
CA SER A 115 -1.16 4.84 17.47
C SER A 115 -2.22 5.79 18.00
N LEU A 116 -3.23 5.24 18.68
CA LEU A 116 -4.25 6.07 19.31
C LEU A 116 -3.79 6.47 20.72
N PRO A 117 -3.77 7.77 21.05
CA PRO A 117 -3.32 8.22 22.37
C PRO A 117 -4.20 7.61 23.45
N GLY A 118 -3.56 7.10 24.51
CA GLY A 118 -4.25 6.45 25.63
C GLY A 118 -4.83 5.07 25.34
N LYS A 119 -4.62 4.50 24.13
CA LYS A 119 -4.98 3.12 23.81
C LYS A 119 -3.74 2.30 23.52
N GLN A 120 -3.70 1.08 24.04
CA GLN A 120 -2.61 0.17 23.73
C GLN A 120 -2.67 -0.29 22.27
N LEU A 121 -1.50 -0.48 21.67
CA LEU A 121 -1.40 -1.18 20.40
C LEU A 121 -2.04 -2.57 20.54
N PRO A 122 -2.73 -3.08 19.49
CA PRO A 122 -2.67 -2.67 18.09
C PRO A 122 -3.73 -1.63 17.66
N ALA A 123 -4.35 -0.91 18.60
CA ALA A 123 -5.27 0.16 18.27
C ALA A 123 -4.52 1.30 17.55
N HIS A 124 -4.94 1.61 16.32
CA HIS A 124 -4.32 2.62 15.47
C HIS A 124 -5.40 3.27 14.60
N LYS A 125 -5.07 4.44 14.05
CA LYS A 125 -5.78 5.02 12.91
C LYS A 125 -4.90 4.97 11.67
N ALA A 126 -5.53 4.82 10.53
CA ALA A 126 -4.88 4.89 9.24
C ALA A 126 -5.36 6.15 8.51
N MET A 127 -4.40 6.90 7.97
CA MET A 127 -4.62 8.15 7.25
C MET A 127 -3.91 8.06 5.91
N LEU A 128 -4.60 8.41 4.83
CA LEU A 128 -4.05 8.50 3.48
C LEU A 128 -3.95 9.96 3.06
N PHE A 129 -2.75 10.41 2.70
CA PHE A 129 -2.53 11.72 2.13
C PHE A 129 -2.42 11.55 0.63
N VAL A 130 -3.28 12.23 -0.12
CA VAL A 130 -3.35 12.14 -1.58
C VAL A 130 -3.20 13.52 -2.20
N PRO A 131 -2.75 13.62 -3.47
CA PRO A 131 -2.71 14.88 -4.18
C PRO A 131 -4.10 15.53 -4.25
N GLN A 132 -4.12 16.86 -4.25
CA GLN A 132 -5.35 17.57 -4.59
C GLN A 132 -5.67 17.34 -6.08
N ARG A 133 -6.96 17.28 -6.40
CA ARG A 133 -7.41 17.14 -7.78
C ARG A 133 -7.12 18.42 -8.55
N ASP A 134 -6.53 18.27 -9.72
CA ASP A 134 -6.27 19.35 -10.67
C ASP A 134 -6.92 19.00 -12.02
N PRO A 135 -8.01 19.68 -12.43
CA PRO A 135 -8.68 19.43 -13.70
C PRO A 135 -7.75 19.54 -14.93
N SER A 136 -6.70 20.37 -14.85
CA SER A 136 -5.76 20.55 -15.95
C SER A 136 -4.86 19.32 -16.13
N GLN A 137 -4.41 18.70 -15.03
CA GLN A 137 -3.66 17.45 -15.06
C GLN A 137 -4.55 16.24 -15.33
N GLU A 138 -5.77 16.23 -14.79
CA GLU A 138 -6.72 15.13 -15.02
C GLU A 138 -7.12 14.97 -16.49
N LEU A 139 -6.96 16.01 -17.31
CA LEU A 139 -7.15 15.93 -18.75
C LEU A 139 -6.13 15.01 -19.43
N TRP A 140 -4.91 14.94 -18.90
CA TRP A 140 -3.78 14.17 -19.45
C TRP A 140 -3.60 12.83 -18.74
N ASP A 141 -3.57 12.84 -17.41
CA ASP A 141 -3.34 11.66 -16.58
C ASP A 141 -4.61 10.83 -16.34
N GLY A 142 -5.77 11.40 -16.67
CA GLY A 142 -7.06 10.86 -16.30
C GLY A 142 -7.52 11.29 -14.90
N PRO A 143 -8.73 10.87 -14.49
CA PRO A 143 -9.33 11.30 -13.24
C PRO A 143 -8.50 10.86 -12.03
N ARG A 144 -8.44 11.67 -10.97
CA ARG A 144 -7.84 11.30 -9.68
C ARG A 144 -8.94 11.07 -8.64
N SER A 145 -8.67 10.23 -7.64
CA SER A 145 -9.68 9.95 -6.62
C SER A 145 -10.01 11.17 -5.77
N GLY A 146 -9.00 11.97 -5.41
CA GLY A 146 -9.12 12.99 -4.37
C GLY A 146 -9.36 12.38 -2.98
N THR A 147 -9.53 13.23 -1.97
CA THR A 147 -9.67 12.80 -0.56
C THR A 147 -10.96 12.03 -0.29
N ASP A 148 -12.07 12.46 -0.88
CA ASP A 148 -13.37 11.78 -0.79
C ASP A 148 -13.36 10.41 -1.48
N GLY A 149 -12.79 10.33 -2.67
CA GLY A 149 -12.61 9.06 -3.40
C GLY A 149 -11.70 8.09 -2.64
N ALA A 150 -10.56 8.58 -2.15
CA ALA A 150 -9.61 7.82 -1.35
C ALA A 150 -10.24 7.25 -0.07
N THR A 151 -11.00 8.07 0.65
CA THR A 151 -11.72 7.63 1.86
C THR A 151 -12.75 6.54 1.53
N ALA A 152 -13.50 6.73 0.45
CA ALA A 152 -14.52 5.77 0.02
C ALA A 152 -13.92 4.47 -0.57
N LEU A 153 -12.66 4.52 -1.00
CA LEU A 153 -11.89 3.39 -1.49
C LEU A 153 -11.37 2.52 -0.35
N THR A 154 -10.67 3.13 0.60
CA THR A 154 -9.95 2.41 1.66
C THR A 154 -10.86 1.89 2.78
N GLY A 155 -12.12 2.33 2.82
CA GLY A 155 -13.15 1.70 3.64
C GLY A 155 -13.01 1.95 5.14
N GLY A 156 -12.58 3.14 5.56
CA GLY A 156 -12.51 3.50 6.98
C GLY A 156 -11.30 4.35 7.37
N ASP A 157 -10.34 4.50 6.47
CA ASP A 157 -9.19 5.37 6.69
C ASP A 157 -9.60 6.83 6.47
N GLU A 158 -9.00 7.75 7.22
CA GLU A 158 -9.16 9.18 6.97
C GLU A 158 -8.31 9.56 5.76
N ALA A 159 -8.79 10.45 4.89
CA ALA A 159 -7.97 10.98 3.81
C ALA A 159 -7.86 12.50 3.85
N TYR A 160 -6.65 12.99 3.58
CA TYR A 160 -6.30 14.40 3.60
C TYR A 160 -5.50 14.74 2.34
N THR A 161 -5.36 16.03 2.03
CA THR A 161 -4.46 16.48 0.97
C THR A 161 -3.00 16.36 1.41
N LEU A 162 -2.08 16.22 0.47
CA LEU A 162 -0.63 16.22 0.75
C LEU A 162 -0.17 17.41 1.59
N GLU A 163 -0.73 18.61 1.35
CA GLU A 163 -0.41 19.80 2.14
C GLU A 163 -0.69 19.61 3.64
N GLY A 164 -1.77 18.88 3.96
CA GLY A 164 -2.14 18.55 5.33
C GLY A 164 -1.13 17.66 6.05
N PHE A 165 -0.23 16.98 5.33
CA PHE A 165 0.81 16.15 5.92
C PHE A 165 1.77 16.97 6.80
N GLN A 166 2.04 18.22 6.42
CA GLN A 166 2.94 19.11 7.16
C GLN A 166 2.48 19.33 8.61
N HIS A 167 1.17 19.29 8.88
CA HIS A 167 0.61 19.43 10.22
C HIS A 167 0.91 18.24 11.15
N LEU A 168 1.26 17.06 10.59
CA LEU A 168 1.72 15.93 11.40
C LEU A 168 3.18 16.07 11.82
N GLY A 169 3.98 16.90 11.14
CA GLY A 169 5.42 17.07 11.37
C GLY A 169 5.81 17.23 12.85
N PRO A 170 5.18 18.13 13.63
CA PRO A 170 5.46 18.28 15.06
C PRO A 170 5.19 17.00 15.88
N LYS A 171 4.08 16.30 15.62
CA LYS A 171 3.75 15.04 16.29
C LYS A 171 4.77 13.95 15.94
N LEU A 172 5.08 13.84 14.65
CA LEU A 172 6.06 12.87 14.15
C LEU A 172 7.45 13.07 14.75
N LYS A 173 7.82 14.27 15.24
CA LYS A 173 9.10 14.48 15.94
C LYS A 173 9.12 13.82 17.33
N ALA A 174 8.00 13.85 18.05
CA ALA A 174 7.89 13.31 19.41
C ALA A 174 7.75 11.78 19.43
N GLU A 175 6.97 11.22 18.51
CA GLU A 175 6.62 9.79 18.45
C GLU A 175 7.78 8.92 17.95
N THR A 176 7.72 7.60 18.09
CA THR A 176 8.68 6.69 17.41
C THR A 176 8.26 6.51 15.95
N LEU A 177 9.14 6.91 15.02
CA LEU A 177 8.87 6.87 13.58
C LEU A 177 9.42 5.60 12.93
N TRP A 178 8.56 4.89 12.22
CA TRP A 178 8.90 3.76 11.36
C TRP A 178 8.79 4.19 9.89
N TYR A 179 9.93 4.35 9.22
CA TYR A 179 10.02 4.83 7.85
C TYR A 179 11.34 4.40 7.20
N ASP A 180 11.27 3.93 5.96
CA ASP A 180 12.42 3.44 5.19
C ASP A 180 13.10 4.59 4.44
N TRP A 181 13.95 5.36 5.14
CA TRP A 181 14.58 6.58 4.60
C TRP A 181 15.82 6.33 3.73
N MET A 182 16.49 5.17 3.84
CA MET A 182 17.72 4.90 3.08
C MET A 182 17.45 4.67 1.58
N ARG A 183 16.29 4.13 1.24
CA ARG A 183 15.84 3.88 -0.13
C ARG A 183 14.35 4.23 -0.23
N PRO A 184 14.01 5.53 -0.26
CA PRO A 184 12.63 5.94 -0.35
C PRO A 184 12.01 5.43 -1.66
N ALA A 185 10.76 4.95 -1.61
CA ALA A 185 10.03 4.56 -2.82
C ALA A 185 9.83 5.75 -3.77
N HIS A 186 9.71 6.95 -3.20
CA HIS A 186 9.48 8.20 -3.92
C HIS A 186 10.45 9.27 -3.45
N THR A 187 11.45 9.55 -4.29
CA THR A 187 12.52 10.49 -3.96
C THR A 187 12.01 11.91 -3.75
N GLN A 188 11.17 12.43 -4.67
CA GLN A 188 10.65 13.80 -4.56
C GLN A 188 9.79 14.00 -3.30
N LEU A 189 8.78 13.16 -3.05
CA LEU A 189 8.00 13.21 -1.81
C LEU A 189 8.86 13.03 -0.54
N HIS A 190 9.90 12.20 -0.60
CA HIS A 190 10.83 12.08 0.51
C HIS A 190 11.54 13.41 0.79
N CYS A 191 12.11 14.06 -0.24
CA CYS A 191 12.77 15.36 -0.11
C CYS A 191 11.83 16.41 0.47
N ASP A 192 10.59 16.47 -0.05
CA ASP A 192 9.63 17.51 0.30
C ASP A 192 9.06 17.33 1.72
N CYS A 193 8.70 16.10 2.09
CA CYS A 193 7.93 15.83 3.30
C CYS A 193 8.75 15.22 4.46
N MET A 194 9.72 14.36 4.15
CA MET A 194 10.31 13.44 5.13
C MET A 194 11.79 13.68 5.41
N GLN A 195 12.56 14.25 4.49
CA GLN A 195 14.01 14.36 4.60
C GLN A 195 14.42 15.15 5.85
N ARG A 196 13.86 16.36 6.05
CA ARG A 196 14.16 17.18 7.23
C ARG A 196 13.82 16.47 8.54
N LEU A 197 12.71 15.73 8.55
CA LEU A 197 12.30 14.96 9.73
C LEU A 197 13.29 13.81 10.01
N ALA A 198 13.69 13.07 8.97
CA ALA A 198 14.67 11.99 9.10
C ALA A 198 16.01 12.50 9.64
N GLU A 199 16.51 13.63 9.14
CA GLU A 199 17.76 14.27 9.60
C GLU A 199 17.68 14.71 11.07
N VAL A 200 16.58 15.34 11.48
CA VAL A 200 16.36 15.76 12.88
C VAL A 200 16.35 14.53 13.80
N LYS A 201 15.66 13.46 13.39
CA LYS A 201 15.56 12.25 14.22
C LYS A 201 16.85 11.45 14.25
N ALA A 202 17.66 11.49 13.19
CA ALA A 202 18.99 10.88 13.17
C ALA A 202 19.94 11.49 14.21
N ARG A 203 19.80 12.79 14.50
CA ARG A 203 20.54 13.51 15.56
C ARG A 203 19.94 13.32 16.95
N SER A 204 18.73 12.78 17.05
CA SER A 204 18.03 12.55 18.32
C SER A 204 18.30 11.15 18.87
N LYS A 205 17.96 10.92 20.15
CA LYS A 205 17.99 9.57 20.74
C LYS A 205 16.94 8.63 20.13
N ASN A 206 15.85 9.18 19.61
CA ASN A 206 14.74 8.42 19.01
C ASN A 206 14.91 8.33 17.49
N LYS A 207 15.84 7.48 17.06
CA LYS A 207 16.17 7.27 15.64
C LYS A 207 15.00 6.67 14.87
N VAL A 208 14.91 6.98 13.57
CA VAL A 208 13.96 6.37 12.64
C VAL A 208 14.27 4.87 12.51
N ARG A 209 13.23 4.04 12.58
CA ARG A 209 13.32 2.59 12.41
C ARG A 209 12.78 2.17 11.04
N ALA A 210 13.32 1.10 10.47
CA ALA A 210 12.87 0.57 9.19
C ALA A 210 11.56 -0.23 9.35
N ALA A 211 10.57 0.01 8.49
CA ALA A 211 9.30 -0.70 8.48
C ALA A 211 9.29 -1.88 7.49
N GLN A 212 10.12 -1.80 6.44
CA GLN A 212 10.15 -2.75 5.34
C GLN A 212 10.29 -4.21 5.79
N GLN A 213 11.17 -4.49 6.75
CA GLN A 213 11.40 -5.87 7.24
C GLN A 213 10.15 -6.46 7.88
N LEU A 214 9.38 -5.66 8.62
CA LEU A 214 8.13 -6.09 9.23
C LEU A 214 7.06 -6.35 8.17
N VAL A 215 6.98 -5.50 7.16
CA VAL A 215 6.05 -5.71 6.03
C VAL A 215 6.42 -6.96 5.24
N GLN A 216 7.71 -7.20 5.01
CA GLN A 216 8.19 -8.41 4.34
C GLN A 216 7.81 -9.69 5.10
N ARG A 217 7.93 -9.69 6.44
CA ARG A 217 7.49 -10.80 7.29
C ARG A 217 5.99 -11.10 7.13
N LEU A 218 5.16 -10.06 7.01
CA LEU A 218 3.73 -10.23 6.74
C LEU A 218 3.49 -10.80 5.35
N ARG A 219 4.19 -10.28 4.33
CA ARG A 219 4.06 -10.70 2.94
C ARG A 219 4.55 -12.12 2.68
N LEU A 220 5.36 -12.70 3.57
CA LEU A 220 5.83 -14.08 3.46
C LEU A 220 4.68 -15.08 3.58
N ILE A 221 3.75 -14.83 4.51
CA ILE A 221 2.60 -15.71 4.77
C ILE A 221 1.38 -15.20 4.02
N LYS A 222 0.93 -15.97 3.02
CA LYS A 222 -0.19 -15.60 2.15
C LYS A 222 -1.53 -15.86 2.80
N SER A 223 -2.48 -14.95 2.57
CA SER A 223 -3.88 -15.23 2.91
C SER A 223 -4.54 -16.11 1.85
N PRO A 224 -5.67 -16.77 2.15
CA PRO A 224 -6.39 -17.59 1.17
C PRO A 224 -6.77 -16.81 -0.10
N ALA A 225 -7.12 -15.53 0.06
CA ALA A 225 -7.44 -14.65 -1.05
C ALA A 225 -6.23 -14.38 -1.95
N GLU A 226 -5.04 -14.20 -1.37
CA GLU A 226 -3.79 -14.04 -2.12
C GLU A 226 -3.39 -15.32 -2.85
N THR A 227 -3.49 -16.48 -2.19
CA THR A 227 -3.24 -17.78 -2.82
C THR A 227 -4.16 -17.99 -4.02
N GLN A 228 -5.46 -17.66 -3.88
CA GLN A 228 -6.39 -17.71 -5.01
C GLN A 228 -5.94 -16.81 -6.18
N ARG A 229 -5.41 -15.62 -5.90
CA ARG A 229 -4.88 -14.73 -6.95
C ARG A 229 -3.63 -15.31 -7.62
N MET A 230 -2.76 -15.93 -6.85
CA MET A 230 -1.59 -16.63 -7.37
C MET A 230 -2.02 -17.78 -8.29
N ASP A 231 -2.97 -18.62 -7.87
CA ASP A 231 -3.49 -19.72 -8.67
C ASP A 231 -4.14 -19.24 -9.97
N LEU A 232 -4.95 -18.19 -9.90
CA LEU A 232 -5.56 -17.58 -11.09
C LEU A 232 -4.50 -17.04 -12.06
N ARG A 233 -3.44 -16.41 -11.54
CA ARG A 233 -2.32 -15.91 -12.37
C ARG A 233 -1.57 -17.07 -13.02
N THR A 234 -1.27 -18.13 -12.27
CA THR A 234 -0.60 -19.33 -12.79
C THR A 234 -1.42 -20.01 -13.88
N ARG A 235 -2.74 -20.17 -13.68
CA ARG A 235 -3.63 -20.74 -14.70
C ARG A 235 -3.64 -19.90 -15.98
N ARG A 236 -3.76 -18.57 -15.86
CA ARG A 236 -3.71 -17.67 -17.02
C ARG A 236 -2.35 -17.67 -17.71
N GLY A 237 -1.26 -17.72 -16.94
CA GLY A 237 0.11 -17.82 -17.46
C GLY A 237 0.41 -19.18 -18.09
N GLY A 238 -0.25 -20.25 -17.66
CA GLY A 238 -0.22 -21.56 -18.33
C GLY A 238 -1.13 -21.62 -19.57
N VAL A 239 -2.15 -20.76 -19.66
CA VAL A 239 -3.02 -20.62 -20.84
C VAL A 239 -2.36 -19.76 -21.94
N VAL A 240 -1.52 -18.77 -21.57
CA VAL A 240 -0.51 -18.21 -22.49
C VAL A 240 0.60 -19.25 -22.59
N SER A 241 0.31 -20.33 -23.31
CA SER A 241 1.00 -21.58 -23.11
C SER A 241 2.50 -21.45 -23.38
N TRP A 242 3.31 -22.01 -22.48
CA TRP A 242 4.69 -22.34 -22.82
C TRP A 242 4.75 -23.19 -24.09
N ASP A 243 3.69 -23.93 -24.43
CA ASP A 243 3.55 -24.62 -25.71
C ASP A 243 3.37 -23.65 -26.88
N GLU A 244 2.66 -22.52 -26.71
CA GLU A 244 2.48 -21.51 -27.75
C GLU A 244 3.79 -20.71 -27.97
N VAL A 245 4.53 -20.44 -26.90
CA VAL A 245 5.89 -19.88 -26.97
C VAL A 245 6.88 -20.90 -27.56
N ARG A 246 6.75 -22.19 -27.23
CA ARG A 246 7.55 -23.29 -27.78
C ARG A 246 7.21 -23.57 -29.24
N GLU A 247 5.98 -23.36 -29.67
CA GLU A 247 5.56 -23.44 -31.08
C GLU A 247 6.09 -22.25 -31.89
N ARG A 248 6.05 -21.02 -31.34
CA ARG A 248 6.57 -19.82 -32.03
C ARG A 248 8.09 -19.71 -32.06
N HIS A 249 8.79 -20.23 -31.05
CA HIS A 249 10.24 -20.11 -30.91
C HIS A 249 11.00 -21.46 -30.93
N GLY A 250 10.32 -22.56 -31.24
CA GLY A 250 10.85 -23.93 -31.24
C GLY A 250 11.94 -24.25 -32.26
N HIS A 251 12.37 -23.28 -33.08
CA HIS A 251 13.47 -23.47 -34.03
C HIS A 251 14.83 -22.93 -33.57
N ILE A 252 14.95 -22.32 -32.37
CA ILE A 252 16.21 -21.63 -32.01
C ILE A 252 17.08 -22.40 -31.00
N TYR A 253 16.59 -23.43 -30.31
CA TYR A 253 17.41 -24.19 -29.38
C TYR A 253 17.11 -25.71 -29.38
N THR A 254 17.58 -26.40 -30.43
CA THR A 254 17.80 -27.86 -30.36
C THR A 254 19.29 -28.15 -30.44
N THR A 255 20.04 -27.87 -29.39
CA THR A 255 21.30 -28.60 -29.15
C THR A 255 20.94 -29.94 -28.52
N LYS A 256 20.79 -30.96 -29.37
CA LYS A 256 20.82 -32.36 -28.93
C LYS A 256 22.18 -32.60 -28.25
N CYS A 257 22.20 -32.68 -26.92
CA CYS A 257 23.24 -33.44 -26.23
C CYS A 257 23.04 -34.91 -26.61
N LYS A 258 23.76 -35.36 -27.64
CA LYS A 258 24.06 -36.78 -27.80
C LYS A 258 24.97 -37.16 -26.64
N THR A 259 24.46 -37.97 -25.72
CA THR A 259 25.27 -38.83 -24.88
C THR A 259 25.80 -39.94 -25.77
N ASP A 260 27.04 -39.81 -26.23
CA ASP A 260 27.77 -40.94 -26.81
C ASP A 260 28.33 -41.78 -25.66
N SER A 261 27.92 -43.05 -25.65
CA SER A 261 28.50 -44.18 -24.93
C SER A 261 29.79 -44.65 -25.59
#